data_AF-A0A849AHK7-F1
#
_entry.id   AF-A0A849AHK7-F1
#
_cell.length_a   1.000
_cell.length_b   1.000
_cell.length_c   1.000
_cell.angle_alpha   90.00
_cell.angle_beta   90.00
_cell.angle_gamma   90.00
#
_symmetry.space_group_name_H-M   'P 1'
#
loop_
_entity.id
_entity.type
_entity.pdbx_description
1 polymer ?
#
loop_
_entity_poly.entity_id
_entity_poly.type
_entity_poly.pdbx_seq_one_letter_code
_entity_poly.pdbx_strand_id
1 'polypeptide(L)'
;MSAELFGLQTLPCAGSVTGPQGVQVSGGCSMSVPLTAADPQGRDEPTVLQQAVRLLVLLDRCGLPTVPADPSGTVAVLRAEMQLQALDFWLRNPDYLAGELMTKVENGELGASYLQVVEDLLEGQEPDLHWYPMPRWFHGAYEVIDDAFSVLSAYGLAVVRRVGSAKSTARSQFFLTEAGRGAVEELKKDPLLSWYIGQAELVKLVAGNDNGSTLKKRQYQQAEYASTKLGTKIAPIHAGVAARLEIAQAAQANEGGTDASTSPAEGDT
;
A
#
# COMPACT_ATOMS: atom_id res chain seq x y z
N MET A 1 -18.89 -26.48 38.46
CA MET A 1 -18.62 -25.41 39.44
C MET A 1 -17.14 -25.43 39.75
N SER A 2 -16.53 -24.25 39.65
CA SER A 2 -15.22 -23.82 40.13
C SER A 2 -13.95 -24.25 39.39
N ALA A 3 -13.29 -23.21 38.87
CA ALA A 3 -11.97 -23.11 38.29
C ALA A 3 -10.99 -22.56 39.34
N GLU A 4 -9.72 -22.94 39.25
CA GLU A 4 -8.54 -22.29 39.84
C GLU A 4 -7.31 -22.78 39.06
N LEU A 5 -6.22 -22.04 38.83
CA LEU A 5 -5.96 -20.61 38.68
C LEU A 5 -4.51 -20.58 38.14
N PHE A 6 -4.29 -19.94 36.99
CA PHE A 6 -2.98 -19.78 36.36
C PHE A 6 -2.08 -18.88 37.20
N GLY A 7 -0.82 -19.27 37.36
CA GLY A 7 0.19 -18.56 38.14
C GLY A 7 0.61 -17.23 37.50
N LEU A 8 0.50 -16.16 38.28
CA LEU A 8 1.13 -14.86 38.04
C LEU A 8 2.44 -14.82 38.81
N GLN A 9 3.57 -14.70 38.11
CA GLN A 9 4.87 -14.43 38.70
C GLN A 9 5.08 -12.92 38.74
N THR A 10 5.11 -12.33 39.93
CA THR A 10 5.39 -10.91 40.16
C THR A 10 6.90 -10.70 40.31
N LEU A 11 7.47 -9.77 39.53
CA LEU A 11 8.83 -9.25 39.77
C LEU A 11 8.75 -8.01 40.67
N PRO A 12 9.60 -7.88 41.72
CA PRO A 12 9.59 -6.72 42.59
C PRO A 12 10.43 -5.57 42.01
N CYS A 13 9.83 -4.37 41.93
CA CYS A 13 10.57 -3.12 41.72
C CYS A 13 11.14 -2.63 43.07
N ALA A 14 12.46 -2.58 43.18
CA ALA A 14 13.16 -1.95 44.30
C ALA A 14 13.37 -0.46 44.03
N GLY A 15 13.03 0.40 44.99
CA GLY A 15 13.42 1.81 45.01
C GLY A 15 12.45 2.72 45.77
N SER A 16 12.56 2.78 47.10
CA SER A 16 11.88 3.77 47.93
C SER A 16 12.87 4.81 48.43
N VAL A 17 12.64 6.10 48.11
CA VAL A 17 13.33 7.24 48.73
C VAL A 17 12.30 8.03 49.54
N THR A 18 12.53 8.16 50.85
CA THR A 18 11.67 8.89 51.79
C THR A 18 12.09 10.35 51.92
N GLY A 19 11.19 11.29 51.59
CA GLY A 19 11.29 12.70 51.94
C GLY A 19 10.31 13.05 53.08
N PRO A 20 10.60 14.10 53.89
CA PRO A 20 9.76 14.48 55.03
C PRO A 20 8.56 15.31 54.55
N GLN A 21 7.46 15.26 55.31
CA GLN A 21 6.11 15.77 55.04
C GLN A 21 5.20 14.74 54.36
N GLY A 22 4.51 13.94 55.19
CA GLY A 22 3.60 12.87 54.78
C GLY A 22 2.37 13.34 54.00
N VAL A 23 2.53 13.53 52.70
CA VAL A 23 1.44 13.66 51.73
C VAL A 23 1.60 12.53 50.72
N GLN A 24 0.70 11.54 50.76
CA GLN A 24 0.58 10.55 49.69
C GLN A 24 -0.21 11.16 48.54
N VAL A 25 0.45 11.39 47.40
CA VAL A 25 -0.20 11.67 46.11
C VAL A 25 -0.09 10.42 45.26
N SER A 26 -1.15 9.62 45.21
CA SER A 26 -1.31 8.51 44.25
C SER A 26 -1.74 9.07 42.90
N GLY A 27 -0.78 9.57 42.13
CA GLY A 27 -0.99 10.11 40.78
C GLY A 27 -0.34 9.25 39.69
N GLY A 28 -0.59 7.94 39.69
CA GLY A 28 -0.17 7.06 38.61
C GLY A 28 -1.09 7.22 37.41
N CYS A 29 -0.82 8.20 36.52
CA CYS A 29 -1.43 8.23 35.20
C CYS A 29 -0.72 7.18 34.33
N SER A 30 -1.10 5.92 34.53
CA SER A 30 -0.75 4.84 33.60
C SER A 30 -1.60 5.05 32.34
N MET A 31 -1.03 5.71 31.34
CA MET A 31 -1.54 5.67 29.97
C MET A 31 -1.27 4.25 29.45
N SER A 32 -2.13 3.31 29.82
CA SER A 32 -2.24 2.02 29.13
C SER A 32 -2.80 2.32 27.74
N VAL A 33 -1.90 2.45 26.76
CA VAL A 33 -2.26 2.29 25.36
C VAL A 33 -2.82 0.87 25.25
N PRO A 34 -4.06 0.67 24.78
CA PRO A 34 -4.57 -0.67 24.60
C PRO A 34 -3.70 -1.37 23.56
N LEU A 35 -3.05 -2.46 23.98
CA LEU A 35 -2.44 -3.40 23.05
C LEU A 35 -3.59 -3.92 22.18
N THR A 36 -3.64 -3.46 20.93
CA THR A 36 -4.62 -3.92 19.94
C THR A 36 -4.65 -5.45 19.97
N ALA A 37 -5.85 -6.02 20.13
CA ALA A 37 -6.02 -7.46 20.24
C ALA A 37 -5.34 -8.17 19.05
N ALA A 38 -4.44 -9.09 19.37
CA ALA A 38 -3.73 -9.90 18.38
C ALA A 38 -4.71 -10.63 17.46
N ASP A 39 -4.45 -10.54 16.16
CA ASP A 39 -5.17 -11.27 15.11
C ASP A 39 -5.02 -12.78 15.34
N PRO A 40 -6.12 -13.58 15.33
CA PRO A 40 -6.06 -15.03 15.48
C PRO A 40 -5.25 -15.76 14.38
N GLN A 41 -4.79 -15.05 13.34
CA GLN A 41 -3.87 -15.58 12.32
C GLN A 41 -2.40 -15.17 12.53
N GLY A 42 -2.05 -14.44 13.60
CA GLY A 42 -0.66 -14.18 13.99
C GLY A 42 0.17 -13.34 12.99
N ARG A 43 -0.43 -12.30 12.40
CA ARG A 43 0.23 -11.46 11.37
C ARG A 43 0.58 -10.06 11.92
N ASP A 44 1.86 -9.69 11.88
CA ASP A 44 2.41 -8.45 12.46
C ASP A 44 2.04 -7.18 11.66
N GLU A 45 2.15 -6.00 12.31
CA GLU A 45 2.06 -4.67 11.66
C GLU A 45 3.38 -4.33 10.92
N PRO A 46 3.35 -3.48 9.87
CA PRO A 46 4.57 -3.12 9.17
C PRO A 46 5.47 -2.33 10.12
N THR A 47 6.76 -2.67 10.13
CA THR A 47 7.74 -1.80 10.77
C THR A 47 7.73 -0.43 10.09
N VAL A 48 8.06 0.60 10.87
CA VAL A 48 8.22 1.98 10.36
C VAL A 48 9.17 2.03 9.15
N LEU A 49 10.23 1.21 9.15
CA LEU A 49 11.19 1.15 8.04
C LEU A 49 10.60 0.54 6.77
N GLN A 50 9.84 -0.56 6.88
CA GLN A 50 9.16 -1.14 5.72
C GLN A 50 8.13 -0.17 5.13
N GLN A 51 7.38 0.52 6.00
CA GLN A 51 6.46 1.57 5.57
C GLN A 51 7.21 2.72 4.87
N ALA A 52 8.33 3.18 5.43
CA ALA A 52 9.16 4.22 4.83
C ALA A 52 9.67 3.83 3.43
N VAL A 53 10.14 2.58 3.24
CA VAL A 53 10.58 2.07 1.93
C VAL A 53 9.45 2.12 0.91
N ARG A 54 8.25 1.61 1.25
CA ARG A 54 7.09 1.66 0.34
C ARG A 54 6.72 3.09 -0.05
N LEU A 55 6.62 3.98 0.93
CA LEU A 55 6.25 5.38 0.69
C LEU A 55 7.31 6.11 -0.14
N LEU A 56 8.60 5.82 0.08
CA LEU A 56 9.71 6.37 -0.71
C LEU A 56 9.61 5.96 -2.18
N VAL A 57 9.40 4.67 -2.45
CA VAL A 57 9.27 4.15 -3.81
C VAL A 57 8.02 4.69 -4.51
N LEU A 58 6.90 4.80 -3.80
CA LEU A 58 5.67 5.41 -4.34
C LEU A 58 5.85 6.89 -4.68
N LEU A 59 6.59 7.66 -3.86
CA LEU A 59 6.90 9.05 -4.19
C LEU A 59 7.72 9.16 -5.47
N ASP A 60 8.67 8.26 -5.67
CA ASP A 60 9.54 8.28 -6.85
C ASP A 60 8.83 7.84 -8.12
N ARG A 61 8.07 6.74 -8.08
CA ARG A 61 7.37 6.20 -9.26
C ARG A 61 6.06 6.94 -9.57
N CYS A 62 5.32 7.37 -8.56
CA CYS A 62 3.99 7.95 -8.73
C CYS A 62 3.93 9.48 -8.60
N GLY A 63 4.96 10.11 -8.03
CA GLY A 63 5.01 11.55 -7.85
C GLY A 63 5.04 12.31 -9.18
N LEU A 64 4.45 13.50 -9.18
CA LEU A 64 4.53 14.44 -10.30
C LEU A 64 5.83 15.25 -10.20
N PRO A 65 6.38 15.77 -11.31
CA PRO A 65 7.48 16.72 -11.26
C PRO A 65 7.16 17.91 -10.34
N THR A 66 8.16 18.37 -9.60
CA THR A 66 8.07 19.55 -8.75
C THR A 66 8.03 20.83 -9.59
N VAL A 67 7.46 21.89 -9.03
CA VAL A 67 7.38 23.22 -9.66
C VAL A 67 8.19 24.24 -8.86
N PRO A 68 8.52 25.44 -9.40
CA PRO A 68 9.37 26.41 -8.70
C PRO A 68 8.88 26.88 -7.31
N ALA A 69 7.59 26.71 -6.99
CA ALA A 69 7.00 27.03 -5.68
C ALA A 69 7.09 25.89 -4.65
N ASP A 70 7.59 24.71 -5.06
CA ASP A 70 7.83 23.56 -4.21
C ASP A 70 9.21 23.70 -3.51
N PRO A 71 9.49 22.96 -2.42
CA PRO A 71 10.76 23.08 -1.70
C PRO A 71 11.99 22.80 -2.59
N SER A 72 13.07 23.55 -2.39
CA SER A 72 14.33 23.37 -3.13
C SER A 72 14.91 21.97 -2.93
N GLY A 73 15.54 21.42 -3.98
CA GLY A 73 16.17 20.08 -3.92
C GLY A 73 15.17 18.92 -3.97
N THR A 74 13.90 19.19 -4.26
CA THR A 74 12.87 18.17 -4.45
C THR A 74 12.59 17.92 -5.92
N VAL A 75 12.35 16.66 -6.29
CA VAL A 75 12.25 16.20 -7.69
C VAL A 75 10.90 15.59 -8.05
N ALA A 76 10.13 15.16 -7.05
CA ALA A 76 8.79 14.63 -7.25
C ALA A 76 7.87 15.01 -6.09
N VAL A 77 6.57 15.09 -6.34
CA VAL A 77 5.55 15.45 -5.34
C VAL A 77 4.26 14.64 -5.48
N LEU A 78 3.74 14.17 -4.36
CA LEU A 78 2.34 13.78 -4.19
C LEU A 78 1.62 14.86 -3.37
N ARG A 79 0.64 15.51 -3.98
CA ARG A 79 0.03 16.75 -3.43
C ARG A 79 -1.07 16.48 -2.41
N ALA A 80 -1.44 15.22 -2.18
CA ALA A 80 -2.50 14.84 -1.26
C ALA A 80 -2.19 13.50 -0.58
N GLU A 81 -2.35 13.47 0.74
CA GLU A 81 -2.22 12.25 1.56
C GLU A 81 -3.17 11.15 1.10
N MET A 82 -4.40 11.53 0.77
CA MET A 82 -5.40 10.61 0.24
C MET A 82 -4.94 9.92 -1.05
N GLN A 83 -4.17 10.61 -1.90
CA GLN A 83 -3.61 10.00 -3.10
C GLN A 83 -2.53 8.99 -2.72
N LEU A 84 -1.61 9.36 -1.82
CA LEU A 84 -0.55 8.47 -1.35
C LEU A 84 -1.11 7.20 -0.69
N GLN A 85 -2.11 7.33 0.18
CA GLN A 85 -2.77 6.18 0.83
C GLN A 85 -3.48 5.27 -0.18
N ALA A 86 -4.11 5.84 -1.21
CA ALA A 86 -4.75 5.03 -2.24
C ALA A 86 -3.74 4.23 -3.08
N LEU A 87 -2.57 4.83 -3.38
CA LEU A 87 -1.48 4.16 -4.09
C LEU A 87 -0.84 3.06 -3.22
N ASP A 88 -0.58 3.35 -1.95
CA ASP A 88 -0.03 2.39 -0.99
C ASP A 88 -0.99 1.22 -0.74
N PHE A 89 -2.31 1.45 -0.79
CA PHE A 89 -3.28 0.35 -0.76
C PHE A 89 -3.08 -0.64 -1.92
N TRP A 90 -2.95 -0.19 -3.17
CA TRP A 90 -2.73 -1.10 -4.29
C TRP A 90 -1.38 -1.80 -4.24
N LEU A 91 -0.34 -1.10 -3.78
CA LEU A 91 0.98 -1.71 -3.61
C LEU A 91 0.98 -2.86 -2.59
N ARG A 92 0.16 -2.76 -1.54
CA ARG A 92 0.03 -3.80 -0.49
C ARG A 92 -0.94 -4.93 -0.81
N ASN A 93 -1.79 -4.75 -1.82
CA ASN A 93 -2.85 -5.70 -2.14
C ASN A 93 -2.76 -6.01 -3.64
N PRO A 94 -1.85 -6.94 -4.04
CA PRO A 94 -1.58 -7.22 -5.44
C PRO A 94 -2.79 -7.78 -6.19
N ASP A 95 -3.72 -8.42 -5.50
CA ASP A 95 -5.00 -8.86 -6.06
C ASP A 95 -5.91 -7.69 -6.48
N TYR A 96 -5.97 -6.62 -5.68
CA TYR A 96 -6.65 -5.38 -6.05
C TYR A 96 -5.96 -4.68 -7.22
N LEU A 97 -4.63 -4.68 -7.25
CA LEU A 97 -3.87 -4.14 -8.39
C LEU A 97 -4.12 -4.95 -9.67
N ALA A 98 -4.12 -6.28 -9.57
CA ALA A 98 -4.45 -7.21 -10.64
C ALA A 98 -5.88 -6.99 -11.15
N GLY A 99 -6.84 -6.78 -10.25
CA GLY A 99 -8.22 -6.47 -10.61
C GLY A 99 -8.37 -5.17 -11.42
N GLU A 100 -7.57 -4.14 -11.14
CA GLU A 100 -7.55 -2.91 -11.91
C GLU A 100 -6.84 -3.06 -13.27
N LEU A 101 -5.75 -3.85 -13.35
CA LEU A 101 -5.12 -4.21 -14.61
C LEU A 101 -6.09 -4.98 -15.52
N MET A 102 -6.83 -5.95 -14.96
CA MET A 102 -7.87 -6.68 -15.68
C MET A 102 -8.93 -5.73 -16.25
N THR A 103 -9.42 -4.77 -15.45
CA THR A 103 -10.39 -3.78 -15.92
C THR A 103 -9.84 -2.96 -17.09
N LYS A 104 -8.56 -2.59 -17.06
CA LYS A 104 -7.92 -1.87 -18.17
C LYS A 104 -7.76 -2.72 -19.43
N VAL A 105 -7.45 -4.01 -19.30
CA VAL A 105 -7.39 -4.95 -20.43
C VAL A 105 -8.79 -5.14 -21.04
N GLU A 106 -9.81 -5.39 -20.21
CA GLU A 106 -11.20 -5.55 -20.65
C GLU A 106 -11.75 -4.30 -21.35
N ASN A 107 -11.33 -3.11 -20.94
CA ASN A 107 -11.69 -1.84 -21.57
C ASN A 107 -10.89 -1.55 -22.87
N GLY A 108 -9.91 -2.39 -23.23
CA GLY A 108 -9.02 -2.17 -24.36
C GLY A 108 -7.98 -1.06 -24.14
N GLU A 109 -7.76 -0.61 -22.90
CA GLU A 109 -6.73 0.37 -22.55
C GLU A 109 -5.34 -0.26 -22.46
N LEU A 110 -5.27 -1.56 -22.15
CA LEU A 110 -4.05 -2.37 -22.14
C LEU A 110 -4.23 -3.60 -23.04
N GLY A 111 -3.13 -4.05 -23.65
CA GLY A 111 -3.15 -5.25 -24.49
C GLY A 111 -3.16 -6.56 -23.70
N ALA A 112 -3.50 -7.66 -24.38
CA ALA A 112 -3.56 -9.00 -23.79
C ALA A 112 -2.25 -9.50 -23.17
N SER A 113 -1.10 -8.90 -23.53
CA SER A 113 0.19 -9.21 -22.88
C SER A 113 0.19 -8.94 -21.37
N TYR A 114 -0.71 -8.10 -20.87
CA TYR A 114 -0.86 -7.84 -19.44
C TYR A 114 -1.61 -8.94 -18.68
N LEU A 115 -2.22 -9.91 -19.36
CA LEU A 115 -2.84 -11.06 -18.69
C LEU A 115 -1.79 -11.89 -17.93
N GLN A 116 -0.56 -12.03 -18.47
CA GLN A 116 0.53 -12.68 -17.75
C GLN A 116 0.93 -11.89 -16.49
N VAL A 117 0.95 -10.56 -16.57
CA VAL A 117 1.26 -9.71 -15.41
C VAL A 117 0.20 -9.84 -14.31
N VAL A 118 -1.08 -9.99 -14.69
CA VAL A 118 -2.18 -10.26 -13.75
C VAL A 118 -1.99 -11.62 -13.10
N GLU A 119 -1.67 -12.66 -13.87
CA GLU A 119 -1.37 -14.00 -13.35
C GLU A 119 -0.20 -13.95 -12.35
N ASP A 120 0.90 -13.32 -12.73
CA ASP A 120 2.08 -13.16 -11.87
C ASP A 120 1.78 -12.38 -10.57
N LEU A 121 0.82 -11.45 -10.58
CA LEU A 121 0.37 -10.75 -9.37
C LEU A 121 -0.50 -11.62 -8.45
N LEU A 122 -1.26 -12.56 -9.03
CA LEU A 122 -2.12 -13.47 -8.27
C LEU A 122 -1.36 -14.69 -7.74
N GLU A 123 -0.37 -15.17 -8.50
CA GLU A 123 0.40 -16.37 -8.19
C GLU A 123 1.75 -16.05 -7.54
N GLY A 124 2.27 -14.85 -7.78
CA GLY A 124 3.55 -14.42 -7.26
C GLY A 124 3.61 -14.57 -5.76
N GLN A 125 4.61 -15.30 -5.26
CA GLN A 125 4.94 -15.24 -3.85
C GLN A 125 5.42 -13.82 -3.55
N GLU A 126 4.53 -13.00 -2.98
CA GLU A 126 4.93 -11.86 -2.21
C GLU A 126 5.95 -12.36 -1.17
N PRO A 127 7.21 -11.88 -1.16
CA PRO A 127 8.16 -12.34 -0.16
C PRO A 127 7.55 -12.14 1.25
N ASP A 128 7.75 -13.10 2.16
CA ASP A 128 7.05 -13.17 3.48
C ASP A 128 7.16 -11.88 4.33
N LEU A 129 8.01 -10.93 3.95
CA LEU A 129 8.27 -9.66 4.60
C LEU A 129 7.23 -8.55 4.31
N HIS A 130 6.13 -8.82 3.59
CA HIS A 130 5.40 -7.75 2.88
C HIS A 130 3.88 -7.66 3.09
N TRP A 131 3.22 -8.67 3.67
CA TRP A 131 1.75 -8.64 3.82
C TRP A 131 1.29 -7.85 5.05
N TYR A 132 0.90 -6.59 4.83
CA TYR A 132 0.33 -5.71 5.87
C TYR A 132 -1.04 -5.18 5.45
N PRO A 133 -2.14 -5.89 5.76
CA PRO A 133 -3.47 -5.47 5.31
C PRO A 133 -3.83 -4.13 5.95
N MET A 134 -4.15 -3.14 5.12
CA MET A 134 -4.47 -1.79 5.58
C MET A 134 -5.87 -1.78 6.24
N PRO A 135 -6.01 -1.24 7.47
CA PRO A 135 -7.32 -1.17 8.11
C PRO A 135 -8.22 -0.17 7.38
N ARG A 136 -9.52 -0.46 7.33
CA ARG A 136 -10.49 0.54 6.89
C ARG A 136 -10.73 1.57 7.99
N TRP A 137 -10.54 2.84 7.67
CA TRP A 137 -10.98 3.98 8.47
C TRP A 137 -12.15 4.72 7.81
N PHE A 138 -12.60 5.83 8.40
CA PHE A 138 -13.87 6.51 8.05
C PHE A 138 -14.09 6.73 6.54
N HIS A 139 -13.01 6.87 5.76
CA HIS A 139 -13.05 7.14 4.33
C HIS A 139 -12.21 6.17 3.48
N GLY A 140 -12.04 4.92 3.94
CA GLY A 140 -11.30 3.87 3.21
C GLY A 140 -10.02 3.45 3.91
N ALA A 141 -9.12 2.82 3.16
CA ALA A 141 -7.82 2.36 3.66
C ALA A 141 -6.99 3.55 4.18
N TYR A 142 -6.54 3.46 5.43
CA TYR A 142 -5.80 4.52 6.12
C TYR A 142 -4.81 3.92 7.11
N GLU A 143 -3.62 4.52 7.19
CA GLU A 143 -2.61 4.23 8.20
C GLU A 143 -1.92 5.55 8.56
N VAL A 144 -1.43 5.67 9.79
CA VAL A 144 -0.62 6.82 10.19
C VAL A 144 0.73 6.73 9.48
N ILE A 145 1.04 7.72 8.65
CA ILE A 145 2.27 7.76 7.84
C ILE A 145 3.34 8.69 8.42
N ASP A 146 3.01 9.44 9.49
CA ASP A 146 3.91 10.45 10.07
C ASP A 146 5.23 9.86 10.59
N ASP A 147 5.22 8.66 11.17
CA ASP A 147 6.43 8.01 11.69
C ASP A 147 7.37 7.59 10.56
N ALA A 148 6.83 6.98 9.50
CA ALA A 148 7.60 6.64 8.30
C ALA A 148 8.18 7.89 7.63
N PHE A 149 7.38 8.96 7.51
CA PHE A 149 7.88 10.23 6.97
C PHE A 149 8.89 10.92 7.87
N SER A 150 8.83 10.72 9.19
CA SER A 150 9.83 11.23 10.12
C SER A 150 11.18 10.57 9.89
N VAL A 151 11.21 9.25 9.64
CA VAL A 151 12.44 8.55 9.23
C VAL A 151 12.95 9.09 7.90
N LEU A 152 12.09 9.16 6.86
CA LEU A 152 12.51 9.66 5.55
C LEU A 152 13.03 11.10 5.61
N SER A 153 12.42 11.96 6.43
CA SER A 153 12.85 13.34 6.63
C SER A 153 14.17 13.42 7.39
N ALA A 154 14.37 12.58 8.40
CA ALA A 154 15.61 12.55 9.19
C ALA A 154 16.84 12.19 8.33
N TYR A 155 16.67 11.33 7.33
CA TYR A 155 17.71 10.98 6.35
C TYR A 155 17.74 11.90 5.12
N GLY A 156 16.91 12.94 5.07
CA GLY A 156 16.85 13.88 3.93
C GLY A 156 16.34 13.26 2.63
N LEU A 157 15.60 12.15 2.69
CA LEU A 157 15.09 11.41 1.54
C LEU A 157 13.73 11.93 1.07
N ALA A 158 12.92 12.45 1.98
CA ALA A 158 11.63 13.06 1.67
C ALA A 158 11.36 14.27 2.57
N VAL A 159 10.44 15.13 2.15
CA VAL A 159 10.00 16.31 2.91
C VAL A 159 8.48 16.36 2.92
N VAL A 160 7.89 16.68 4.07
CA VAL A 160 6.44 16.91 4.20
C VAL A 160 6.18 18.40 4.38
N ARG A 161 5.35 19.00 3.53
CA ARG A 161 4.86 20.39 3.68
C ARG A 161 3.37 20.39 3.97
N ARG A 162 2.96 20.99 5.08
CA ARG A 162 1.54 21.24 5.36
C ARG A 162 1.15 22.60 4.77
N VAL A 163 0.20 22.59 3.85
CA VAL A 163 -0.35 23.79 3.20
C VAL A 163 -1.77 24.00 3.67
N GLY A 164 -2.04 25.14 4.28
CA GLY A 164 -3.37 25.50 4.79
C GLY A 164 -3.40 26.95 5.24
N SER A 165 -4.59 27.45 5.51
CA SER A 165 -4.82 28.78 6.09
C SER A 165 -5.77 28.63 7.27
N ALA A 166 -5.94 29.68 8.09
CA ALA A 166 -6.93 29.67 9.17
C ALA A 166 -8.37 29.36 8.68
N LYS A 167 -8.65 29.50 7.39
CA LYS A 167 -9.97 29.28 6.76
C LYS A 167 -10.08 27.98 5.97
N SER A 168 -9.02 27.17 5.89
CA SER A 168 -9.01 25.94 5.08
C SER A 168 -8.25 24.82 5.77
N THR A 169 -8.81 23.60 5.74
CA THR A 169 -8.15 22.41 6.25
C THR A 169 -6.72 22.29 5.70
N ALA A 170 -5.76 22.16 6.60
CA ALA A 170 -4.37 21.91 6.23
C ALA A 170 -4.26 20.61 5.45
N ARG A 171 -3.53 20.63 4.34
CA ARG A 171 -3.27 19.47 3.48
C ARG A 171 -1.78 19.18 3.50
N SER A 172 -1.43 17.93 3.77
CA SER A 172 -0.06 17.44 3.66
C SER A 172 0.30 17.20 2.19
N GLN A 173 1.44 17.74 1.78
CA GLN A 173 2.10 17.49 0.50
C GLN A 173 3.43 16.78 0.80
N PHE A 174 3.74 15.77 0.00
CA PHE A 174 4.87 14.88 0.23
C PHE A 174 5.82 14.99 -0.96
N PHE A 175 7.07 15.29 -0.68
CA PHE A 175 8.09 15.59 -1.69
C PHE A 175 9.22 14.58 -1.59
N LEU A 176 9.68 14.09 -2.74
CA LEU A 176 10.91 13.32 -2.85
C LEU A 176 12.09 14.26 -3.09
N THR A 177 13.20 14.05 -2.38
CA THR A 177 14.44 14.78 -2.63
C THR A 177 15.30 14.08 -3.70
N GLU A 178 16.32 14.77 -4.22
CA GLU A 178 17.33 14.12 -5.07
C GLU A 178 18.01 12.93 -4.36
N ALA A 179 18.31 13.07 -3.07
CA ALA A 179 18.86 11.99 -2.25
C ALA A 179 17.89 10.81 -2.10
N GLY A 180 16.59 11.09 -1.96
CA GLY A 180 15.53 10.08 -1.96
C GLY A 180 15.49 9.28 -3.25
N ARG A 181 15.56 9.95 -4.41
CA ARG A 181 15.65 9.27 -5.71
C ARG A 181 16.93 8.43 -5.81
N GLY A 182 18.07 8.96 -5.35
CA GLY A 182 19.31 8.19 -5.27
C GLY A 182 19.17 6.93 -4.42
N ALA A 183 18.50 7.01 -3.27
CA ALA A 183 18.23 5.85 -2.42
C ALA A 183 17.35 4.81 -3.12
N VAL A 184 16.35 5.22 -3.90
CA VAL A 184 15.52 4.32 -4.71
C VAL A 184 16.36 3.57 -5.76
N GLU A 185 17.32 4.24 -6.40
CA GLU A 185 18.24 3.57 -7.34
C GLU A 185 19.17 2.57 -6.65
N GLU A 186 19.53 2.79 -5.37
CA GLU A 186 20.24 1.77 -4.58
C GLU A 186 19.32 0.59 -4.20
N LEU A 187 18.07 0.86 -3.79
CA LEU A 187 17.08 -0.19 -3.49
C LEU A 187 16.85 -1.11 -4.69
N LYS A 188 16.85 -0.56 -5.90
CA LYS A 188 16.68 -1.32 -7.15
C LYS A 188 17.76 -2.39 -7.37
N LYS A 189 18.95 -2.23 -6.78
CA LYS A 189 20.05 -3.20 -6.91
C LYS A 189 19.88 -4.40 -5.98
N ASP A 190 19.08 -4.26 -4.93
CA ASP A 190 18.77 -5.34 -4.00
C ASP A 190 17.63 -6.21 -4.58
N PRO A 191 17.83 -7.54 -4.75
CA PRO A 191 16.83 -8.40 -5.36
C PRO A 191 15.48 -8.40 -4.63
N LEU A 192 15.48 -8.33 -3.30
CA LEU A 192 14.26 -8.34 -2.49
C LEU A 192 13.53 -7.00 -2.59
N LEU A 193 14.26 -5.89 -2.45
CA LEU A 193 13.66 -4.55 -2.44
C LEU A 193 13.31 -4.05 -3.85
N SER A 194 13.93 -4.60 -4.91
CA SER A 194 13.58 -4.31 -6.30
C SER A 194 12.13 -4.66 -6.63
N TRP A 195 11.53 -5.60 -5.91
CA TRP A 195 10.12 -5.96 -6.05
C TRP A 195 9.20 -4.75 -5.82
N TYR A 196 9.48 -3.93 -4.80
CA TYR A 196 8.70 -2.71 -4.54
C TYR A 196 8.72 -1.73 -5.71
N ILE A 197 9.84 -1.66 -6.44
CA ILE A 197 9.98 -0.80 -7.61
C ILE A 197 9.03 -1.29 -8.72
N GLY A 198 9.10 -2.58 -9.06
CA GLY A 198 8.25 -3.16 -10.10
C GLY A 198 6.76 -3.05 -9.77
N GLN A 199 6.38 -3.30 -8.52
CA GLN A 199 5.02 -3.10 -8.05
C GLN A 199 4.56 -1.64 -8.17
N ALA A 200 5.39 -0.69 -7.75
CA ALA A 200 5.05 0.73 -7.85
C ALA A 200 4.96 1.23 -9.31
N GLU A 201 5.67 0.61 -10.24
CA GLU A 201 5.52 0.88 -11.68
C GLU A 201 4.15 0.43 -12.20
N LEU A 202 3.67 -0.74 -11.77
CA LEU A 202 2.31 -1.21 -12.06
C LEU A 202 1.25 -0.32 -11.40
N VAL A 203 1.46 0.09 -10.15
CA VAL A 203 0.60 1.06 -9.47
C VAL A 203 0.54 2.38 -10.24
N LYS A 204 1.68 2.89 -10.73
CA LYS A 204 1.72 4.09 -11.56
C LYS A 204 0.95 3.91 -12.87
N LEU A 205 1.15 2.78 -13.55
CA LEU A 205 0.43 2.45 -14.78
C LEU A 205 -1.10 2.47 -14.56
N VAL A 206 -1.55 1.82 -13.48
CA VAL A 206 -2.96 1.73 -13.12
C VAL A 206 -3.55 3.07 -12.68
N ALA A 207 -2.81 3.85 -11.89
CA ALA A 207 -3.24 5.14 -11.38
C ALA A 207 -3.25 6.23 -12.46
N GLY A 208 -2.32 6.19 -13.42
CA GLY A 208 -2.15 7.22 -14.44
C GLY A 208 -1.96 8.62 -13.84
N ASN A 209 -2.90 9.51 -14.15
CA ASN A 209 -2.95 10.90 -13.66
C ASN A 209 -4.11 11.14 -12.67
N ASP A 210 -4.74 10.07 -12.16
CA ASP A 210 -5.86 10.18 -11.24
C ASP A 210 -5.46 10.85 -9.92
N ASN A 211 -6.35 11.71 -9.42
CA ASN A 211 -6.23 12.27 -8.09
C ASN A 211 -6.80 11.30 -7.04
N GLY A 212 -6.50 11.55 -5.75
CA GLY A 212 -6.92 10.67 -4.67
C GLY A 212 -8.44 10.40 -4.58
N SER A 213 -9.30 11.35 -5.01
CA SER A 213 -10.75 11.14 -4.99
C SER A 213 -11.19 10.15 -6.07
N THR A 214 -10.59 10.25 -7.26
CA THR A 214 -10.82 9.30 -8.36
C THR A 214 -10.32 7.91 -7.99
N LEU A 215 -9.10 7.82 -7.43
CA LEU A 215 -8.53 6.55 -6.97
C LEU A 215 -9.41 5.88 -5.92
N LYS A 216 -9.88 6.64 -4.92
CA LYS A 216 -10.82 6.11 -3.92
C LYS A 216 -12.12 5.64 -4.54
N LYS A 217 -12.69 6.41 -5.48
CA LYS A 217 -13.94 6.00 -6.15
C LYS A 217 -13.80 4.63 -6.81
N ARG A 218 -12.65 4.36 -7.46
CA ARG A 218 -12.34 3.04 -8.05
C ARG A 218 -12.26 1.94 -6.98
N GLN A 219 -11.55 2.20 -5.88
CA GLN A 219 -11.51 1.26 -4.76
C GLN A 219 -12.90 0.93 -4.21
N TYR A 220 -13.80 1.93 -4.10
CA TYR A 220 -15.18 1.73 -3.67
C TYR A 220 -16.09 1.02 -4.69
N GLN A 221 -15.66 0.83 -5.94
CA GLN A 221 -16.41 0.00 -6.90
C GLN A 221 -16.31 -1.50 -6.57
N GLN A 222 -15.27 -1.90 -5.81
CA GLN A 222 -15.10 -3.27 -5.35
C GLN A 222 -15.99 -3.53 -4.13
N ALA A 223 -16.85 -4.56 -4.20
CA ALA A 223 -17.86 -4.83 -3.18
C ALA A 223 -17.25 -5.17 -1.82
N GLU A 224 -16.15 -5.93 -1.82
CA GLU A 224 -15.38 -6.34 -0.65
C GLU A 224 -14.79 -5.11 0.07
N TYR A 225 -14.27 -4.15 -0.71
CA TYR A 225 -13.77 -2.88 -0.18
C TYR A 225 -14.91 -2.05 0.42
N ALA A 226 -16.01 -1.88 -0.34
CA ALA A 226 -17.15 -1.06 0.06
C ALA A 226 -17.88 -1.60 1.30
N SER A 227 -17.90 -2.93 1.49
CA SER A 227 -18.61 -3.60 2.59
C SER A 227 -17.77 -3.82 3.85
N THR A 228 -16.45 -3.60 3.80
CA THR A 228 -15.54 -3.79 4.95
C THR A 228 -16.00 -2.99 6.16
N LYS A 229 -16.03 -3.54 7.38
CA LYS A 229 -16.45 -2.77 8.57
C LYS A 229 -15.38 -1.76 8.99
N LEU A 230 -15.78 -0.70 9.68
CA LEU A 230 -14.82 0.28 10.22
C LEU A 230 -13.87 -0.43 11.20
N GLY A 231 -12.57 -0.17 11.07
CA GLY A 231 -11.53 -0.74 11.92
C GLY A 231 -11.15 -2.19 11.59
N THR A 232 -11.77 -2.82 10.58
CA THR A 232 -11.41 -4.17 10.15
C THR A 232 -10.51 -4.15 8.91
N LYS A 233 -9.79 -5.26 8.69
CA LYS A 233 -8.99 -5.49 7.48
C LYS A 233 -9.91 -5.62 6.26
N ILE A 234 -9.49 -5.07 5.14
CA ILE A 234 -10.17 -5.22 3.85
C ILE A 234 -9.93 -6.65 3.34
N ALA A 235 -10.99 -7.32 2.88
CA ALA A 235 -10.90 -8.71 2.41
C ALA A 235 -10.26 -8.78 1.02
N PRO A 236 -9.50 -9.84 0.70
CA PRO A 236 -8.94 -10.03 -0.64
C PRO A 236 -10.04 -10.31 -1.68
N ILE A 237 -9.75 -9.98 -2.94
CA ILE A 237 -10.60 -10.22 -4.12
C ILE A 237 -10.03 -11.27 -5.08
N HIS A 238 -8.93 -11.92 -4.71
CA HIS A 238 -8.16 -12.89 -5.52
C HIS A 238 -9.02 -13.83 -6.37
N ALA A 239 -9.96 -14.56 -5.75
CA ALA A 239 -10.80 -15.53 -6.46
C ALA A 239 -11.66 -14.91 -7.57
N GLY A 240 -12.15 -13.68 -7.37
CA GLY A 240 -12.93 -12.96 -8.37
C GLY A 240 -12.07 -12.50 -9.55
N VAL A 241 -10.83 -12.09 -9.29
CA VAL A 241 -9.88 -11.70 -10.34
C VAL A 241 -9.38 -12.90 -11.13
N ALA A 242 -9.07 -14.02 -10.46
CA ALA A 242 -8.67 -15.27 -11.10
C ALA A 242 -9.73 -15.78 -12.09
N ALA A 243 -11.01 -15.77 -11.69
CA ALA A 243 -12.11 -16.15 -12.58
C ALA A 243 -12.22 -15.25 -13.83
N ARG A 244 -11.98 -13.94 -13.70
CA ARG A 244 -11.94 -13.02 -14.84
C ARG A 244 -10.76 -13.31 -15.76
N LEU A 245 -9.60 -13.60 -15.19
CA LEU A 245 -8.38 -13.94 -15.93
C LEU A 245 -8.56 -15.20 -16.77
N GLU A 246 -9.11 -16.28 -16.20
CA GLU A 246 -9.37 -17.53 -16.91
C GLU A 246 -10.28 -17.32 -18.14
N ILE A 247 -11.35 -16.53 -17.98
CA ILE A 247 -12.27 -16.19 -19.08
C ILE A 247 -11.53 -15.43 -20.19
N ALA A 248 -10.72 -14.44 -19.82
CA ALA A 248 -9.98 -13.62 -20.79
C ALA A 248 -8.92 -14.43 -21.55
N GLN A 249 -8.17 -15.29 -20.86
CA GLN A 249 -7.19 -16.19 -21.49
C GLN A 249 -7.87 -17.17 -22.46
N ALA A 250 -9.02 -17.75 -22.08
CA ALA A 250 -9.78 -18.64 -22.97
C ALA A 250 -10.29 -17.93 -24.23
N ALA A 251 -10.70 -16.67 -24.12
CA ALA A 251 -11.11 -15.86 -25.27
C ALA A 251 -9.94 -15.62 -26.24
N GLN A 252 -8.75 -15.30 -25.72
CA GLN A 252 -7.55 -15.08 -26.53
C GLN A 252 -7.08 -16.35 -27.26
N ALA A 253 -7.18 -17.51 -26.62
CA ALA A 253 -6.86 -18.79 -27.25
C ALA A 253 -7.76 -19.11 -28.46
N ASN A 254 -9.03 -18.69 -28.42
CA ASN A 254 -9.97 -18.88 -29.54
C ASN A 254 -9.72 -17.91 -30.70
N GLU A 255 -9.27 -16.68 -30.42
CA GLU A 255 -8.96 -15.68 -31.44
C GLU A 255 -7.66 -16.03 -32.21
N GLY A 256 -6.66 -16.62 -31.54
CA GLY A 256 -5.41 -17.07 -32.16
C GLY A 256 -5.51 -18.35 -33.01
N GLY A 257 -6.66 -19.04 -32.99
CA GLY A 257 -6.88 -20.31 -33.70
C GLY A 257 -7.48 -20.19 -35.11
N THR A 258 -7.83 -18.98 -35.57
CA THR A 258 -8.65 -18.80 -36.79
C THR A 258 -7.84 -18.59 -38.09
N ASP A 259 -6.51 -18.41 -38.03
CA ASP A 259 -5.69 -18.09 -39.21
C ASP A 259 -5.04 -19.30 -39.93
N ALA A 260 -5.42 -20.53 -39.59
CA ALA A 260 -4.86 -21.75 -40.22
C ALA A 260 -5.87 -22.50 -41.12
N SER A 261 -6.54 -21.81 -42.05
CA SER A 261 -7.14 -22.49 -43.22
C SER A 261 -7.43 -21.53 -44.36
N THR A 262 -6.43 -21.25 -45.19
CA THR A 262 -6.68 -20.92 -46.60
C THR A 262 -5.54 -21.49 -47.43
N SER A 263 -5.67 -22.77 -47.77
CA SER A 263 -4.97 -23.36 -48.92
C SER A 263 -5.93 -23.32 -50.11
N PRO A 264 -5.58 -22.70 -51.24
CA PRO A 264 -6.18 -23.04 -52.50
C PRO A 264 -5.18 -23.80 -53.38
N ALA A 265 -5.53 -25.07 -53.56
CA ALA A 265 -5.62 -25.79 -54.84
C ALA A 265 -4.40 -25.79 -55.78
N GLU A 266 -3.87 -27.01 -55.94
CA GLU A 266 -3.23 -27.51 -57.16
C GLU A 266 -4.00 -27.10 -58.42
N GLY A 267 -3.28 -26.54 -59.39
CA GLY A 267 -3.74 -26.28 -60.75
C GLY A 267 -2.87 -27.07 -61.72
N ASP A 268 -3.46 -28.14 -62.26
CA ASP A 268 -3.00 -28.98 -63.36
C ASP A 268 -2.97 -28.17 -64.66
N THR A 269 -1.81 -28.10 -65.34
CA THR A 269 -1.63 -28.12 -66.82
C THR A 269 -0.17 -28.04 -67.24
#